data_AF-A0A8T7JAZ4-F1
#
_entry.id   AF-A0A8T7JAZ4-F1
#
_cell.length_a   1.000
_cell.length_b   1.000
_cell.length_c   1.000
_cell.angle_alpha   90.00
_cell.angle_beta   90.00
_cell.angle_gamma   90.00
#
_symmetry.space_group_name_H-M   'P 1'
#
loop_
_entity.id
_entity.type
_entity.pdbx_description
1 polymer ?
#
loop_
_entity_poly.entity_id
_entity_poly.type
_entity_poly.pdbx_seq_one_letter_code
_entity_poly.pdbx_strand_id
1 'polypeptide(L)'
;MKSVKYLALVFMMLISACGNGASVDDEFYRNKMIENMKSAGHWVIGEGASTFAGGGKEAMHRKLVDTWGVSLWAEPSVETDRYLARFIIHARGIAYDIHDLYRERIGDDFYEFWLIKVAAKEWSGERGRSVFFVTKTQDAYGKREILKESDQFIESYSVGDALIRLPLDDMELLYDMQALLFPGNYKNSDLKNRQVVMDDKGNIIFVY
;
A
#
# COMPACT_ATOMS: atom_id res chain seq x y z
N MET A 1 -53.46 13.28 -39.38
CA MET A 1 -52.92 14.06 -38.23
C MET A 1 -52.52 13.24 -36.99
N LYS A 2 -52.50 11.89 -37.02
CA LYS A 2 -52.02 11.06 -35.87
C LYS A 2 -50.57 10.55 -36.05
N SER A 3 -50.02 10.62 -37.25
CA SER A 3 -48.71 10.06 -37.62
C SER A 3 -47.51 10.94 -37.25
N VAL A 4 -47.72 12.25 -37.05
CA VAL A 4 -46.64 13.20 -36.70
C VAL A 4 -46.27 13.14 -35.21
N LYS A 5 -47.19 12.71 -34.34
CA LYS A 5 -46.95 12.60 -32.89
C LYS A 5 -46.02 11.43 -32.52
N TYR A 6 -45.99 10.36 -33.31
CA TYR A 6 -45.11 9.22 -33.05
C TYR A 6 -43.65 9.49 -33.48
N LEU A 7 -43.43 10.36 -34.48
CA LEU A 7 -42.08 10.71 -34.93
C LEU A 7 -41.32 11.56 -33.90
N ALA A 8 -42.01 12.45 -33.19
CA ALA A 8 -41.40 13.28 -32.14
C ALA A 8 -41.02 12.48 -30.87
N LEU A 9 -41.77 11.41 -30.57
CA LEU A 9 -41.50 10.53 -29.42
C LEU A 9 -40.31 9.60 -29.63
N VAL A 10 -40.07 9.16 -30.87
CA VAL A 10 -38.87 8.37 -31.21
C VAL A 10 -37.61 9.26 -31.24
N PHE A 11 -37.74 10.53 -31.65
CA PHE A 11 -36.59 11.44 -31.70
C PHE A 11 -36.11 11.89 -30.31
N MET A 12 -36.99 12.00 -29.30
CA MET A 12 -36.56 12.31 -27.93
C MET A 12 -35.82 11.14 -27.24
N MET A 13 -36.10 9.89 -27.62
CA MET A 13 -35.36 8.74 -27.06
C MET A 13 -33.94 8.59 -27.64
N LEU A 14 -33.65 9.21 -28.79
CA LEU A 14 -32.32 9.13 -29.41
C LEU A 14 -31.34 10.22 -28.93
N ILE A 15 -31.82 11.28 -28.29
CA ILE A 15 -30.94 12.35 -27.77
C ILE A 15 -30.38 12.01 -26.38
N SER A 16 -30.95 11.02 -25.68
CA SER A 16 -30.46 10.63 -24.36
C SER A 16 -29.25 9.70 -24.36
N ALA A 17 -28.80 9.23 -25.54
CA ALA A 17 -27.70 8.27 -25.68
C ALA A 17 -26.34 8.92 -26.03
N CYS A 18 -26.26 10.24 -26.12
CA CYS A 18 -25.02 10.97 -26.46
C CYS A 18 -24.54 11.91 -25.35
N GLY A 19 -24.75 11.53 -24.09
CA GLY A 19 -24.09 12.18 -22.96
C GLY A 19 -22.72 11.55 -22.74
N ASN A 20 -21.66 12.16 -23.27
CA ASN A 20 -20.27 11.94 -22.81
C ASN A 20 -20.09 12.52 -21.39
N GLY A 21 -20.87 12.02 -20.44
CA GLY A 21 -20.76 12.34 -19.03
C GLY A 21 -20.01 11.21 -18.35
N ALA A 22 -18.72 11.39 -18.09
CA ALA A 22 -18.16 10.77 -16.89
C ALA A 22 -19.02 11.32 -15.73
N SER A 23 -19.86 10.46 -15.16
CA SER A 23 -20.82 10.90 -14.14
C SER A 23 -20.03 11.39 -12.92
N VAL A 24 -20.49 12.46 -12.27
CA VAL A 24 -19.89 12.96 -11.01
C VAL A 24 -19.75 11.84 -9.96
N ASP A 25 -20.61 10.83 -10.06
CA ASP A 25 -20.58 9.62 -9.24
C ASP A 25 -19.31 8.79 -9.46
N ASP A 26 -18.82 8.63 -10.70
CA ASP A 26 -17.64 7.80 -10.98
C ASP A 26 -16.35 8.38 -10.38
N GLU A 27 -16.18 9.70 -10.48
CA GLU A 27 -15.06 10.40 -9.86
C GLU A 27 -15.14 10.36 -8.33
N PHE A 28 -16.34 10.58 -7.77
CA PHE A 28 -16.54 10.47 -6.34
C PHE A 28 -16.20 9.07 -5.81
N TYR A 29 -16.70 8.00 -6.44
CA TYR A 29 -16.42 6.63 -6.02
C TYR A 29 -14.94 6.26 -6.22
N ARG A 30 -14.30 6.77 -7.27
CA ARG A 30 -12.85 6.65 -7.49
C ARG A 30 -12.08 7.24 -6.32
N ASN A 31 -12.32 8.51 -6.01
CA ASN A 31 -11.59 9.22 -4.97
C ASN A 31 -11.85 8.61 -3.60
N LYS A 32 -13.11 8.24 -3.31
CA LYS A 32 -13.47 7.51 -2.10
C LYS A 32 -12.72 6.19 -1.96
N MET A 33 -12.54 5.45 -3.05
CA MET A 33 -11.81 4.18 -3.00
C MET A 33 -10.31 4.38 -2.72
N ILE A 34 -9.70 5.43 -3.30
CA ILE A 34 -8.31 5.79 -3.03
C ILE A 34 -8.14 6.14 -1.54
N GLU A 35 -9.01 6.99 -0.99
CA GLU A 35 -8.97 7.38 0.42
C GLU A 35 -9.23 6.20 1.37
N ASN A 36 -10.13 5.30 0.99
CA ASN A 36 -10.35 4.04 1.72
C ASN A 36 -9.10 3.16 1.73
N MET A 37 -8.40 3.01 0.60
CA MET A 37 -7.14 2.26 0.53
C MET A 37 -6.04 2.90 1.38
N LYS A 38 -5.89 4.23 1.35
CA LYS A 38 -4.94 4.97 2.19
C LYS A 38 -5.24 4.76 3.68
N SER A 39 -6.50 4.94 4.08
CA SER A 39 -6.95 4.75 5.45
C SER A 39 -6.75 3.32 5.94
N ALA A 40 -7.06 2.34 5.09
CA ALA A 40 -6.82 0.93 5.38
C ALA A 40 -5.32 0.62 5.51
N GLY A 41 -4.47 1.17 4.64
CA GLY A 41 -3.01 1.01 4.71
C GLY A 41 -2.43 1.57 6.00
N HIS A 42 -2.82 2.78 6.37
CA HIS A 42 -2.47 3.40 7.66
C HIS A 42 -2.91 2.54 8.84
N TRP A 43 -4.15 2.05 8.81
CA TRP A 43 -4.66 1.18 9.87
C TRP A 43 -3.91 -0.15 9.95
N VAL A 44 -3.54 -0.76 8.82
CA VAL A 44 -2.75 -2.00 8.81
C VAL A 44 -1.38 -1.77 9.46
N ILE A 45 -0.71 -0.66 9.17
CA ILE A 45 0.55 -0.30 9.83
C ILE A 45 0.34 -0.08 11.33
N GLY A 46 -0.70 0.66 11.72
CA GLY A 46 -0.96 0.98 13.14
C GLY A 46 -1.43 -0.20 14.00
N GLU A 47 -2.27 -1.08 13.45
CA GLU A 47 -3.02 -2.07 14.24
C GLU A 47 -3.04 -3.48 13.63
N GLY A 48 -2.49 -3.68 12.42
CA GLY A 48 -2.63 -4.92 11.66
C GLY A 48 -2.06 -6.13 12.40
N ALA A 49 -0.81 -6.04 12.87
CA ALA A 49 -0.16 -7.13 13.61
C ALA A 49 -0.89 -7.47 14.92
N SER A 50 -1.35 -6.45 15.66
CA SER A 50 -2.12 -6.65 16.90
C SER A 50 -3.48 -7.32 16.65
N THR A 51 -4.17 -6.88 15.59
CA THR A 51 -5.45 -7.48 15.20
C THR A 51 -5.27 -8.93 14.74
N PHE A 52 -4.21 -9.21 13.99
CA PHE A 52 -3.87 -10.56 13.57
C PHE A 52 -3.53 -11.47 14.75
N ALA A 53 -2.74 -11.00 15.71
CA ALA A 53 -2.42 -11.77 16.91
C ALA A 53 -3.66 -12.11 17.75
N GLY A 54 -4.60 -11.17 17.87
CA GLY A 54 -5.80 -11.34 18.69
C GLY A 54 -6.92 -12.17 18.06
N GLY A 55 -7.03 -12.18 16.73
CA GLY A 55 -8.18 -12.81 16.04
C GLY A 55 -7.89 -13.37 14.66
N GLY A 56 -6.62 -13.46 14.27
CA GLY A 56 -6.18 -14.02 13.01
C GLY A 56 -6.62 -13.20 11.78
N LYS A 57 -6.55 -13.86 10.63
CA LYS A 57 -6.94 -13.30 9.34
C LYS A 57 -8.40 -12.86 9.28
N GLU A 58 -9.30 -13.61 9.89
CA GLU A 58 -10.74 -13.33 9.87
C GLU A 58 -11.07 -12.00 10.54
N ALA A 59 -10.43 -11.69 11.67
CA ALA A 59 -10.62 -10.42 12.36
C ALA A 59 -10.14 -9.23 11.50
N MET A 60 -8.97 -9.36 10.88
CA MET A 60 -8.46 -8.36 9.93
C MET A 60 -9.36 -8.21 8.71
N HIS A 61 -9.78 -9.31 8.09
CA HIS A 61 -10.63 -9.32 6.90
C HIS A 61 -11.95 -8.58 7.18
N ARG A 62 -12.63 -8.93 8.28
CA ARG A 62 -13.88 -8.28 8.69
C ARG A 62 -13.66 -6.79 8.90
N LYS A 63 -12.62 -6.41 9.64
CA LYS A 63 -12.31 -4.99 9.90
C LYS A 63 -12.11 -4.19 8.62
N LEU A 64 -11.34 -4.73 7.67
CA LEU A 64 -11.03 -4.08 6.40
C LEU A 64 -12.26 -3.93 5.50
N VAL A 65 -13.05 -5.01 5.36
CA VAL A 65 -14.25 -5.03 4.51
C VAL A 65 -15.34 -4.13 5.07
N ASP A 66 -15.65 -4.26 6.37
CA ASP A 66 -16.77 -3.55 6.98
C ASP A 66 -16.50 -2.05 7.09
N THR A 67 -15.24 -1.64 7.28
CA THR A 67 -14.88 -0.22 7.46
C THR A 67 -14.64 0.48 6.11
N TRP A 68 -13.91 -0.15 5.19
CA TRP A 68 -13.40 0.51 3.98
C TRP A 68 -13.79 -0.20 2.67
N GLY A 69 -14.43 -1.36 2.73
CA GLY A 69 -14.67 -2.19 1.55
C GLY A 69 -13.36 -2.70 0.91
N VAL A 70 -12.31 -2.84 1.72
CA VAL A 70 -10.98 -3.32 1.31
C VAL A 70 -10.85 -4.78 1.73
N SER A 71 -10.22 -5.60 0.90
CA SER A 71 -10.03 -7.03 1.17
C SER A 71 -8.56 -7.37 1.38
N LEU A 72 -8.28 -8.41 2.17
CA LEU A 72 -6.98 -9.08 2.18
C LEU A 72 -6.83 -9.92 0.91
N TRP A 73 -5.76 -9.70 0.16
CA TRP A 73 -5.45 -10.47 -1.06
C TRP A 73 -4.70 -11.76 -0.76
N ALA A 74 -3.87 -11.77 0.28
CA ALA A 74 -3.06 -12.91 0.69
C ALA A 74 -3.10 -13.11 2.21
N GLU A 75 -2.60 -14.25 2.66
CA GLU A 75 -2.39 -14.50 4.09
C GLU A 75 -1.39 -13.47 4.66
N PRO A 76 -1.71 -12.82 5.79
CA PRO A 76 -0.72 -12.03 6.52
C PRO A 76 0.46 -12.89 6.99
N SER A 77 1.67 -12.34 6.93
CA SER A 77 2.86 -12.92 7.55
C SER A 77 3.28 -11.99 8.68
N VAL A 78 3.37 -12.46 9.93
CA VAL A 78 3.81 -11.66 11.07
C VAL A 78 4.74 -12.50 11.94
N GLU A 79 5.96 -12.00 12.20
CA GLU A 79 7.04 -12.71 12.89
C GLU A 79 7.29 -14.12 12.30
N THR A 80 7.46 -14.19 10.98
CA THR A 80 7.85 -15.43 10.30
C THR A 80 9.35 -15.41 9.98
N ASP A 81 9.92 -16.54 9.59
CA ASP A 81 11.33 -16.64 9.19
C ASP A 81 11.75 -15.65 8.10
N ARG A 82 10.80 -15.19 7.25
CA ARG A 82 11.06 -14.28 6.14
C ARG A 82 10.64 -12.82 6.39
N TYR A 83 9.64 -12.58 7.24
CA TYR A 83 9.02 -11.27 7.38
C TYR A 83 8.75 -10.91 8.84
N LEU A 84 9.16 -9.71 9.24
CA LEU A 84 8.70 -9.07 10.47
C LEU A 84 7.18 -8.87 10.41
N ALA A 85 6.70 -8.22 9.35
CA ALA A 85 5.30 -8.18 9.00
C ALA A 85 5.12 -7.95 7.50
N ARG A 86 4.13 -8.62 6.90
CA ARG A 86 3.71 -8.41 5.53
C ARG A 86 2.21 -8.58 5.38
N PHE A 87 1.57 -7.61 4.75
CA PHE A 87 0.15 -7.61 4.43
C PHE A 87 -0.07 -7.21 2.98
N ILE A 88 -1.01 -7.87 2.29
CA ILE A 88 -1.44 -7.46 0.97
C ILE A 88 -2.93 -7.16 1.03
N ILE A 89 -3.28 -5.89 0.81
CA ILE A 89 -4.68 -5.45 0.76
C ILE A 89 -5.02 -4.93 -0.63
N HIS A 90 -6.28 -5.01 -1.02
CA HIS A 90 -6.72 -4.56 -2.32
C HIS A 90 -8.16 -4.10 -2.34
N ALA A 91 -8.47 -3.21 -3.29
CA ALA A 91 -9.82 -2.88 -3.69
C ALA A 91 -9.84 -2.29 -5.11
N ARG A 92 -10.82 -2.72 -5.92
CA ARG A 92 -11.12 -2.21 -7.27
C ARG A 92 -9.95 -2.11 -8.27
N GLY A 93 -8.85 -2.84 -8.07
CA GLY A 93 -7.67 -2.77 -8.94
C GLY A 93 -6.58 -1.81 -8.44
N ILE A 94 -6.66 -1.41 -7.18
CA ILE A 94 -5.57 -0.88 -6.37
C ILE A 94 -5.16 -1.98 -5.39
N ALA A 95 -3.87 -2.29 -5.30
CA ALA A 95 -3.30 -3.23 -4.36
C ALA A 95 -2.12 -2.57 -3.63
N TYR A 96 -2.11 -2.72 -2.31
CA TYR A 96 -1.03 -2.28 -1.44
C TYR A 96 -0.32 -3.52 -0.91
N ASP A 97 0.98 -3.61 -1.17
CA ASP A 97 1.87 -4.61 -0.58
C ASP A 97 2.67 -3.90 0.52
N ILE A 98 2.34 -4.22 1.77
CA ILE A 98 2.74 -3.50 2.99
C ILE A 98 3.74 -4.36 3.74
N HIS A 99 4.94 -3.83 4.00
CA HIS A 99 6.06 -4.53 4.63
C HIS A 99 6.57 -3.75 5.82
N ASP A 100 6.86 -4.45 6.92
CA ASP A 100 7.82 -4.01 7.93
C ASP A 100 9.20 -4.50 7.49
N LEU A 101 10.05 -3.59 7.01
CA LEU A 101 11.33 -3.92 6.39
C LEU A 101 12.43 -4.14 7.41
N TYR A 102 12.38 -3.43 8.53
CA TYR A 102 13.44 -3.42 9.52
C TYR A 102 12.93 -2.90 10.85
N ARG A 103 13.40 -3.52 11.93
CA ARG A 103 13.08 -3.16 13.31
C ARG A 103 14.37 -3.05 14.11
N GLU A 104 14.51 -1.95 14.84
CA GLU A 104 15.59 -1.75 15.81
C GLU A 104 15.02 -1.41 17.18
N ARG A 105 15.64 -1.95 18.23
CA ARG A 105 15.24 -1.68 19.62
C ARG A 105 16.12 -0.59 20.22
N ILE A 106 15.49 0.48 20.73
CA ILE A 106 16.16 1.53 21.50
C ILE A 106 15.47 1.65 22.85
N GLY A 107 16.17 1.25 23.92
CA GLY A 107 15.57 1.12 25.24
C GLY A 107 14.48 0.05 25.25
N ASP A 108 13.27 0.44 25.65
CA ASP A 108 12.10 -0.46 25.73
C ASP A 108 11.19 -0.40 24.50
N ASP A 109 11.52 0.45 23.53
CA ASP A 109 10.71 0.66 22.34
C ASP A 109 11.39 0.06 21.11
N PHE A 110 10.58 -0.51 20.23
CA PHE A 110 10.93 -0.87 18.85
C PHE A 110 10.59 0.29 17.92
N TYR A 111 11.50 0.54 17.00
CA TYR A 111 11.34 1.51 15.92
C TYR A 111 11.44 0.75 14.59
N GLU A 112 10.43 0.91 13.75
CA GLU A 112 10.24 0.09 12.57
C GLU A 112 10.18 0.96 11.30
N PHE A 113 10.75 0.47 10.21
CA PHE A 113 10.70 1.09 8.89
C PHE A 113 9.72 0.31 8.02
N TRP A 114 8.60 0.93 7.70
CA TRP A 114 7.56 0.31 6.90
C TRP A 114 7.53 0.86 5.48
N LEU A 115 7.13 0.02 4.53
CA LEU A 115 6.97 0.35 3.12
C LEU A 115 5.61 -0.15 2.63
N ILE A 116 4.87 0.73 1.95
CA ILE A 116 3.74 0.36 1.11
C ILE A 116 4.17 0.50 -0.34
N LYS A 117 4.11 -0.59 -1.12
CA LYS A 117 4.22 -0.57 -2.58
C LYS A 117 2.83 -0.55 -3.18
N VAL A 118 2.54 0.43 -4.05
CA VAL A 118 1.21 0.62 -4.65
C VAL A 118 1.21 0.13 -6.10
N ALA A 119 0.53 -0.98 -6.33
CA ALA A 119 0.21 -1.48 -7.67
C ALA A 119 -1.24 -1.11 -7.99
N ALA A 120 -1.43 -0.20 -8.94
CA ALA A 120 -2.77 0.31 -9.25
C ALA A 120 -3.00 0.44 -10.75
N LYS A 121 -4.26 0.32 -11.17
CA LYS A 121 -4.70 0.65 -12.53
C LYS A 121 -4.58 2.15 -12.79
N GLU A 122 -4.37 2.52 -14.06
CA GLU A 122 -4.11 3.90 -14.49
C GLU A 122 -5.17 4.91 -14.04
N TRP A 123 -6.45 4.50 -14.01
CA TRP A 123 -7.55 5.36 -13.59
C TRP A 123 -7.39 5.93 -12.18
N SER A 124 -6.62 5.27 -11.32
CA SER A 124 -6.45 5.68 -9.92
C SER A 124 -5.48 6.84 -9.75
N GLY A 125 -4.58 7.10 -10.70
CA GLY A 125 -3.48 8.05 -10.53
C GLY A 125 -2.41 7.62 -9.52
N GLU A 126 -2.55 6.47 -8.86
CA GLU A 126 -1.66 5.97 -7.80
C GLU A 126 -0.63 4.94 -8.31
N ARG A 127 -0.58 4.69 -9.63
CA ARG A 127 0.26 3.65 -10.22
C ARG A 127 1.74 3.95 -10.02
N GLY A 128 2.50 2.98 -9.50
CA GLY A 128 3.95 3.09 -9.39
C GLY A 128 4.37 4.07 -8.29
N ARG A 129 3.59 4.14 -7.21
CA ARG A 129 3.92 4.89 -5.98
C ARG A 129 4.38 3.94 -4.87
N SER A 130 5.28 4.42 -4.03
CA SER A 130 5.60 3.85 -2.72
C SER A 130 5.43 4.88 -1.61
N VAL A 131 5.05 4.43 -0.42
CA VAL A 131 4.93 5.26 0.79
C VAL A 131 5.73 4.62 1.90
N PHE A 132 6.51 5.43 2.62
CA PHE A 132 7.37 4.97 3.70
C PHE A 132 6.88 5.50 5.03
N PHE A 133 7.02 4.68 6.05
CA PHE A 133 6.67 5.08 7.42
C PHE A 133 7.80 4.72 8.37
N VAL A 134 7.93 5.53 9.42
CA VAL A 134 8.64 5.15 10.62
C VAL A 134 7.62 5.04 11.74
N THR A 135 7.62 3.92 12.45
CA THR A 135 6.70 3.69 13.54
C THR A 135 7.43 3.35 14.83
N LYS A 136 6.69 3.40 15.93
CA LYS A 136 7.14 3.04 17.26
C LYS A 136 6.17 2.07 17.91
N THR A 137 6.67 1.06 18.59
CA THR A 137 5.86 0.14 19.40
C THR A 137 6.65 -0.44 20.56
N GLN A 138 5.97 -0.97 21.58
CA GLN A 138 6.61 -1.65 22.71
C GLN A 138 6.64 -3.17 22.55
N ASP A 139 5.89 -3.70 21.57
CA ASP A 139 5.70 -5.13 21.36
C ASP A 139 5.56 -5.44 19.87
N ALA A 140 6.13 -6.57 19.44
CA ALA A 140 6.04 -7.07 18.07
C ALA A 140 4.57 -7.21 17.62
N TYR A 141 3.68 -7.59 18.53
CA TYR A 141 2.24 -7.69 18.27
C TYR A 141 1.43 -6.52 18.86
N GLY A 142 2.12 -5.45 19.26
CA GLY A 142 1.50 -4.25 19.81
C GLY A 142 0.89 -3.34 18.76
N LYS A 143 0.22 -2.28 19.22
CA LYS A 143 -0.15 -1.16 18.35
C LYS A 143 1.07 -0.30 18.06
N ARG A 144 1.08 0.32 16.89
CA ARG A 144 2.16 1.18 16.41
C ARG A 144 1.71 2.63 16.38
N GLU A 145 2.55 3.50 16.93
CA GLU A 145 2.47 4.94 16.73
C GLU A 145 3.22 5.29 15.44
N ILE A 146 2.55 5.93 14.48
CA ILE A 146 3.19 6.41 13.26
C ILE A 146 3.92 7.72 13.60
N LEU A 147 5.25 7.68 13.58
CA LEU A 147 6.10 8.84 13.87
C LEU A 147 6.39 9.67 12.62
N LYS A 148 6.44 9.03 11.45
CA LYS A 148 6.71 9.68 10.18
C LYS A 148 6.03 8.94 9.04
N GLU A 149 5.51 9.70 8.08
CA GLU A 149 5.06 9.24 6.77
C GLU A 149 5.78 10.07 5.69
N SER A 150 6.13 9.45 4.58
CA SER A 150 6.82 10.11 3.48
C SER A 150 6.56 9.42 2.14
N ASP A 151 6.32 10.20 1.10
CA ASP A 151 6.34 9.73 -0.29
C ASP A 151 7.77 9.56 -0.83
N GLN A 152 8.80 9.88 -0.05
CA GLN A 152 10.20 9.70 -0.40
C GLN A 152 10.89 8.74 0.58
N PHE A 153 11.83 7.96 0.06
CA PHE A 153 12.60 6.97 0.80
C PHE A 153 13.21 7.56 2.08
N ILE A 154 13.00 6.85 3.19
CA ILE A 154 13.54 7.18 4.50
C ILE A 154 14.66 6.18 4.80
N GLU A 155 15.91 6.59 4.58
CA GLU A 155 17.07 5.73 4.85
C GLU A 155 17.34 5.57 6.35
N SER A 156 17.04 6.61 7.13
CA SER A 156 17.37 6.67 8.54
C SER A 156 16.40 7.55 9.33
N TYR A 157 16.37 7.36 10.64
CA TYR A 157 15.52 8.10 11.57
C TYR A 157 16.24 8.34 12.91
N SER A 158 16.15 9.57 13.43
CA SER A 158 16.80 9.96 14.68
C SER A 158 15.86 9.80 15.87
N VAL A 159 16.38 9.21 16.94
CA VAL A 159 15.67 8.99 18.22
C VAL A 159 16.57 9.50 19.35
N GLY A 160 16.33 10.72 19.80
CA GLY A 160 17.27 11.40 20.70
C GLY A 160 18.65 11.53 20.04
N ASP A 161 19.69 11.02 20.71
CA ASP A 161 21.06 11.00 20.19
C ASP A 161 21.38 9.78 19.30
N ALA A 162 20.46 8.82 19.21
CA ALA A 162 20.63 7.62 18.38
C ALA A 162 20.13 7.85 16.94
N LEU A 163 20.77 7.19 15.98
CA LEU A 163 20.39 7.20 14.57
C LEU A 163 20.19 5.77 14.08
N ILE A 164 18.96 5.42 13.76
CA ILE A 164 18.59 4.12 13.20
C ILE A 164 18.74 4.20 11.68
N ARG A 165 19.40 3.21 11.07
CA ARG A 165 19.62 3.15 9.62
C ARG A 165 19.10 1.83 9.06
N LEU A 166 18.45 1.89 7.91
CA LEU A 166 18.15 0.68 7.15
C LEU A 166 19.44 -0.02 6.71
N PRO A 167 19.59 -1.34 6.91
CA PRO A 167 20.76 -2.09 6.47
C PRO A 167 20.72 -2.31 4.94
N LEU A 168 21.18 -1.33 4.16
CA LEU A 168 21.14 -1.36 2.69
C LEU A 168 22.17 -2.29 2.04
N ASP A 169 22.93 -3.04 2.83
CA ASP A 169 23.76 -4.17 2.44
C ASP A 169 23.01 -5.51 2.46
N ASP A 170 21.81 -5.56 3.06
CA ASP A 170 20.95 -6.73 3.06
C ASP A 170 20.20 -6.88 1.72
N MET A 171 20.54 -7.93 0.97
CA MET A 171 19.92 -8.22 -0.32
C MET A 171 18.45 -8.60 -0.22
N GLU A 172 18.01 -9.27 0.84
CA GLU A 172 16.61 -9.65 1.03
C GLU A 172 15.74 -8.41 1.21
N LEU A 173 16.24 -7.45 1.99
CA LEU A 173 15.59 -6.15 2.19
C LEU A 173 15.52 -5.36 0.88
N LEU A 174 16.62 -5.30 0.13
CA LEU A 174 16.64 -4.61 -1.18
C LEU A 174 15.69 -5.27 -2.18
N TYR A 175 15.59 -6.60 -2.16
CA TYR A 175 14.65 -7.36 -2.98
C TYR A 175 13.20 -7.03 -2.61
N ASP A 176 12.84 -6.92 -1.32
CA ASP A 176 11.48 -6.56 -0.92
C ASP A 176 11.12 -5.12 -1.30
N MET A 177 12.09 -4.20 -1.21
CA MET A 177 11.91 -2.79 -1.54
C MET A 177 11.60 -2.55 -3.02
N GLN A 178 12.20 -3.34 -3.93
CA GLN A 178 12.04 -3.25 -5.39
C GLN A 178 12.13 -1.80 -5.92
N ALA A 179 13.11 -1.02 -5.44
CA ALA A 179 13.18 0.42 -5.65
C ALA A 179 13.14 0.86 -7.12
N LEU A 180 13.71 0.06 -8.03
CA LEU A 180 13.68 0.28 -9.49
C LEU A 180 12.26 0.40 -10.07
N LEU A 181 11.27 -0.24 -9.45
CA LEU A 181 9.87 -0.17 -9.90
C LEU A 181 9.18 1.15 -9.48
N PHE A 182 9.79 1.91 -8.57
CA PHE A 182 9.22 3.11 -7.96
C PHE A 182 10.22 4.27 -7.93
N PRO A 183 10.94 4.59 -9.02
CA PRO A 183 12.10 5.48 -8.99
C PRO A 183 11.76 6.91 -8.53
N GLY A 184 10.50 7.33 -8.73
CA GLY A 184 9.99 8.62 -8.26
C GLY A 184 9.94 8.77 -6.73
N ASN A 185 9.91 7.65 -5.99
CA ASN A 185 9.91 7.62 -4.53
C ASN A 185 11.33 7.47 -3.95
N TYR A 186 12.33 7.20 -4.80
CA TYR A 186 13.73 7.02 -4.43
C TYR A 186 14.64 8.08 -5.06
N LYS A 187 14.12 9.27 -5.41
CA LYS A 187 14.83 10.27 -6.23
C LYS A 187 16.20 10.66 -5.69
N ASN A 188 16.34 10.71 -4.37
CA ASN A 188 17.56 11.13 -3.67
C ASN A 188 18.43 9.94 -3.22
N SER A 189 18.20 8.75 -3.75
CA SER A 189 18.92 7.53 -3.42
C SER A 189 19.42 6.83 -4.69
N ASP A 190 20.55 6.14 -4.58
CA ASP A 190 21.07 5.29 -5.66
C ASP A 190 20.24 4.01 -5.85
N LEU A 191 19.39 3.66 -4.88
CA LEU A 191 18.53 2.48 -4.94
C LEU A 191 17.59 2.50 -6.16
N LYS A 192 17.22 3.68 -6.66
CA LYS A 192 16.39 3.82 -7.88
C LYS A 192 17.04 3.21 -9.13
N ASN A 193 18.35 2.96 -9.10
CA ASN A 193 19.12 2.39 -10.21
C ASN A 193 19.57 0.95 -9.93
N ARG A 194 19.21 0.36 -8.78
CA ARG A 194 19.62 -1.00 -8.41
C ARG A 194 18.52 -1.98 -8.72
N GLN A 195 18.87 -3.03 -9.47
CA GLN A 195 17.98 -4.15 -9.71
C GLN A 195 18.43 -5.35 -8.87
N VAL A 196 17.53 -5.82 -8.02
CA VAL A 196 17.69 -7.04 -7.24
C VAL A 196 16.58 -8.00 -7.64
N VAL A 197 16.95 -9.22 -8.02
CA VAL A 197 16.01 -10.25 -8.48
C VAL A 197 16.27 -11.57 -7.76
N MET A 198 15.28 -12.44 -7.77
CA MET A 198 15.42 -13.83 -7.36
C MET A 198 15.66 -14.68 -8.62
N ASP A 199 16.72 -15.47 -8.63
CA ASP A 199 17.01 -16.41 -9.72
C ASP A 199 16.10 -17.64 -9.69
N ASP A 200 16.26 -18.55 -10.65
CA ASP A 200 15.47 -19.77 -10.78
C ASP A 200 15.72 -20.80 -9.65
N LYS A 201 16.77 -20.59 -8.86
CA LYS A 201 17.15 -21.41 -7.71
C LYS A 201 16.72 -20.79 -6.38
N GLY A 202 16.11 -19.62 -6.40
CA GLY A 202 15.67 -18.89 -5.22
C GLY A 202 16.75 -18.01 -4.58
N ASN A 203 17.92 -17.83 -5.21
CA ASN A 203 18.95 -16.93 -4.69
C ASN A 203 18.62 -15.49 -5.09
N ILE A 204 18.87 -14.56 -4.17
CA ILE A 204 18.73 -13.14 -4.44
C ILE A 204 20.06 -12.59 -4.96
N ILE A 205 20.03 -11.96 -6.14
CA ILE A 205 21.20 -11.47 -6.85
C ILE A 205 21.00 -10.04 -7.36
N PHE A 206 22.10 -9.30 -7.51
CA PHE A 206 22.12 -8.05 -8.26
C PHE A 206 22.14 -8.32 -9.76
N VAL A 207 21.38 -7.52 -10.51
CA VAL A 207 21.46 -7.44 -11.97
C VAL A 207 22.08 -6.09 -12.31
N TYR A 208 23.21 -6.14 -13.03
CA TYR A 208 23.91 -4.98 -13.55
C TYR A 208 23.44 -4.64 -14.97
#